data_AF-A0A953U7S2-F1
#
_entry.id   AF-A0A953U7S2-F1
#
_cell.length_a   1.000
_cell.length_b   1.000
_cell.length_c   1.000
_cell.angle_alpha   90.00
_cell.angle_beta   90.00
_cell.angle_gamma   90.00
#
_symmetry.space_group_name_H-M   'P 1'
#
loop_
_entity.id
_entity.type
_entity.pdbx_description
1 polymer ?
#
loop_
_entity_poly.entity_id
_entity_poly.type
_entity_poly.pdbx_seq_one_letter_code
_entity_poly.pdbx_strand_id
1 'polypeptide(L)'
;TADQDHDYTDEQLAFDAGALDLFPSHTGNGSSQVMGYYDGNTVTALWNYAQHFAMSDNSYSSTFGPSTPGVMNLVAGQTNGVTATLNGTGDEVDGGNGSLTVIGDPDPIGDVCSNPTRNQVQMGGKNIGDLLTAAGVSWGSFMGGFNLNITNPNGTTGCKRSSTGLAGTTGDYIPHHSFFGYWASTANPNHTRPKSIAEIGNNGPANHNYDLLDFVAAVKAGNFPAVNFIKAPAYQDGHAGYSDPLDEQTFVVKLINFLEEQPDWSSTAVIVMYDDSDGWYDHQMGPIVNQSTGPADALTGPNACGNAAMALPGIDPANAHALGRCGYGMRQPFIVVSPWALENSVDHTVTDMSSVIRFIEDNWLNGSRIGQGSFDGIANSISQMFDFTQIRGNGILILNPNTGEQIP
;
A
#
# COMPACT_ATOMS: atom_id res chain seq x y z
N THR A 1 2.24 14.55 -13.26
CA THR A 1 3.44 14.06 -13.99
C THR A 1 3.04 12.93 -14.91
N ALA A 2 3.92 12.40 -15.76
CA ALA A 2 3.61 11.15 -16.46
C ALA A 2 3.97 9.96 -15.56
N ASP A 3 3.20 8.90 -15.69
CA ASP A 3 3.46 7.56 -15.16
C ASP A 3 4.76 6.99 -15.75
N GLN A 4 5.66 6.47 -14.92
CA GLN A 4 6.82 5.70 -15.39
C GLN A 4 6.56 4.19 -15.26
N ASP A 5 7.37 3.39 -15.93
CA ASP A 5 7.22 1.94 -15.88
C ASP A 5 7.71 1.39 -14.54
N HIS A 6 6.84 0.68 -13.84
CA HIS A 6 7.03 0.08 -12.53
C HIS A 6 6.83 -1.44 -12.57
N ASP A 7 7.01 -2.05 -13.74
CA ASP A 7 6.96 -3.50 -13.89
C ASP A 7 8.12 -4.18 -13.12
N TYR A 8 7.82 -5.34 -12.53
CA TYR A 8 8.75 -6.13 -11.70
C TYR A 8 10.11 -6.38 -12.36
N THR A 9 10.13 -6.63 -13.67
CA THR A 9 11.36 -6.92 -14.40
C THR A 9 12.14 -5.64 -14.72
N ASP A 10 11.43 -4.58 -15.09
CA ASP A 10 12.04 -3.34 -15.55
C ASP A 10 12.65 -2.53 -14.39
N GLU A 11 12.03 -2.54 -13.20
CA GLU A 11 12.67 -1.98 -12.01
C GLU A 11 13.98 -2.71 -11.65
N GLN A 12 14.00 -4.04 -11.76
CA GLN A 12 15.22 -4.83 -11.52
C GLN A 12 16.33 -4.53 -12.54
N LEU A 13 15.96 -4.35 -13.81
CA LEU A 13 16.90 -3.96 -14.86
C LEU A 13 17.42 -2.53 -14.64
N ALA A 14 16.59 -1.60 -14.17
CA ALA A 14 17.01 -0.25 -13.82
C ALA A 14 18.05 -0.23 -12.69
N PHE A 15 17.95 -1.18 -11.75
CA PHE A 15 18.91 -1.33 -10.65
C PHE A 15 20.29 -1.84 -11.10
N ASP A 16 20.36 -2.56 -12.23
CA ASP A 16 21.58 -3.10 -12.85
C ASP A 16 22.61 -3.65 -11.85
N ALA A 17 22.22 -4.69 -11.11
CA ALA A 17 23.06 -5.33 -10.09
C ALA A 17 23.67 -4.36 -9.04
N GLY A 18 22.98 -3.25 -8.76
CA GLY A 18 23.39 -2.22 -7.80
C GLY A 18 24.19 -1.07 -8.41
N ALA A 19 24.36 -1.01 -9.74
CA ALA A 19 24.92 0.15 -10.42
C ALA A 19 23.96 1.34 -10.45
N LEU A 20 22.64 1.09 -10.45
CA LEU A 20 21.58 2.10 -10.34
C LEU A 20 21.66 3.18 -11.44
N ASP A 21 22.00 2.80 -12.66
CA ASP A 21 22.33 3.70 -13.76
C ASP A 21 21.48 3.52 -15.02
N LEU A 22 20.49 2.62 -15.02
CA LEU A 22 19.65 2.32 -16.19
C LEU A 22 18.17 2.74 -16.09
N PHE A 23 17.80 3.55 -15.09
CA PHE A 23 16.42 4.04 -14.91
C PHE A 23 15.81 4.68 -16.18
N PRO A 24 16.46 5.63 -16.89
CA PRO A 24 15.88 6.18 -18.12
C PRO A 24 15.62 5.14 -19.23
N SER A 25 16.36 4.03 -19.22
CA SER A 25 16.27 2.98 -20.23
C SER A 25 15.18 1.96 -19.94
N HIS A 26 14.93 1.64 -18.66
CA HIS A 26 14.02 0.58 -18.27
C HIS A 26 12.72 1.14 -17.69
N THR A 27 12.79 1.96 -16.64
CA THR A 27 11.57 2.50 -16.02
C THR A 27 11.11 3.82 -16.63
N GLY A 28 12.02 4.62 -17.19
CA GLY A 28 11.68 5.95 -17.68
C GLY A 28 10.98 6.03 -19.04
N ASN A 29 10.69 4.91 -19.71
CA ASN A 29 10.14 4.91 -21.07
C ASN A 29 10.94 5.79 -22.07
N GLY A 30 12.25 5.93 -21.88
CA GLY A 30 13.13 6.82 -22.65
C GLY A 30 13.00 8.32 -22.32
N SER A 31 12.19 8.68 -21.32
CA SER A 31 12.04 10.03 -20.78
C SER A 31 13.07 10.32 -19.69
N SER A 32 13.53 11.57 -19.59
CA SER A 32 14.33 12.02 -18.45
C SER A 32 13.48 12.34 -17.21
N GLN A 33 12.15 12.23 -17.30
CA GLN A 33 11.25 12.52 -16.19
C GLN A 33 11.45 11.58 -15.01
N VAL A 34 11.79 10.31 -15.24
CA VAL A 34 12.13 9.33 -14.19
C VAL A 34 13.23 9.80 -13.23
N MET A 35 14.12 10.70 -13.70
CA MET A 35 15.19 11.30 -12.89
C MET A 35 14.75 12.56 -12.13
N GLY A 36 13.49 12.97 -12.30
CA GLY A 36 12.93 14.13 -11.65
C GLY A 36 12.73 13.89 -10.15
N TYR A 37 12.65 14.98 -9.40
CA TYR A 37 12.35 14.95 -7.98
C TYR A 37 11.45 16.13 -7.65
N TYR A 38 10.67 15.97 -6.58
CA TYR A 38 9.94 17.06 -5.96
C TYR A 38 10.67 17.53 -4.71
N ASP A 39 10.47 18.81 -4.38
CA ASP A 39 10.93 19.41 -3.13
C ASP A 39 9.75 19.91 -2.30
N GLY A 40 10.05 20.53 -1.15
CA GLY A 40 9.06 21.10 -0.25
C GLY A 40 8.28 22.30 -0.83
N ASN A 41 8.52 22.73 -2.08
CA ASN A 41 7.67 23.70 -2.76
C ASN A 41 6.50 23.03 -3.50
N THR A 42 6.53 21.70 -3.68
CA THR A 42 5.45 20.94 -4.31
C THR A 42 4.80 19.95 -3.33
N VAL A 43 5.60 19.10 -2.69
CA VAL A 43 5.14 18.14 -1.67
C VAL A 43 5.20 18.76 -0.27
N THR A 44 4.73 20.00 -0.16
CA THR A 44 4.88 20.88 1.01
C THR A 44 4.36 20.22 2.29
N ALA A 45 3.19 19.58 2.23
CA ALA A 45 2.61 18.93 3.40
C ALA A 45 3.46 17.75 3.89
N LEU A 46 3.97 16.90 3.00
CA LEU A 46 4.81 15.76 3.38
C LEU A 46 6.11 16.22 4.03
N TRP A 47 6.71 17.29 3.51
CA TRP A 47 7.87 17.94 4.14
C TRP A 47 7.53 18.47 5.53
N ASN A 48 6.40 19.16 5.70
CA ASN A 48 5.98 19.65 7.01
C ASN A 48 5.67 18.51 8.00
N TYR A 49 5.06 17.40 7.56
CA TYR A 49 4.89 16.24 8.43
C TYR A 49 6.23 15.64 8.85
N ALA A 50 7.18 15.47 7.93
CA ALA A 50 8.52 14.99 8.27
C ALA A 50 9.24 15.93 9.26
N GLN A 51 9.08 17.25 9.12
CA GLN A 51 9.70 18.24 10.02
C GLN A 51 9.09 18.29 11.42
N HIS A 52 7.86 17.81 11.61
CA HIS A 52 7.14 17.89 12.89
C HIS A 52 6.91 16.52 13.55
N PHE A 53 7.11 15.44 12.81
CA PHE A 53 6.93 14.07 13.26
C PHE A 53 8.13 13.20 12.87
N ALA A 54 7.93 11.91 12.63
CA ALA A 54 8.98 10.98 12.28
C ALA A 54 8.82 10.50 10.84
N MET A 55 9.93 10.36 10.13
CA MET A 55 10.00 9.69 8.83
C MET A 55 11.06 8.60 8.83
N SER A 56 10.97 7.65 7.91
CA SER A 56 12.02 6.68 7.61
C SER A 56 12.59 6.97 6.22
N ASP A 57 13.92 6.97 6.11
CA ASP A 57 14.65 7.06 4.85
C ASP A 57 15.22 5.70 4.40
N ASN A 58 14.71 4.61 5.00
CA ASN A 58 15.19 3.25 4.79
C ASN A 58 14.03 2.24 4.74
N SER A 59 12.90 2.65 4.16
CA SER A 59 11.70 1.82 3.97
C SER A 59 11.50 1.44 2.50
N TYR A 60 11.24 0.18 2.20
CA TYR A 60 11.20 -0.34 0.82
C TYR A 60 9.90 -1.09 0.51
N SER A 61 9.60 -1.27 -0.78
CA SER A 61 8.63 -2.27 -1.22
C SER A 61 9.12 -3.67 -0.82
N SER A 62 8.23 -4.54 -0.35
CA SER A 62 8.64 -5.89 0.06
C SER A 62 9.15 -6.72 -1.13
N THR A 63 8.64 -6.45 -2.33
CA THR A 63 9.12 -6.97 -3.63
C THR A 63 9.27 -5.82 -4.62
N PHE A 64 10.00 -6.04 -5.72
CA PHE A 64 9.87 -5.19 -6.92
C PHE A 64 8.45 -5.26 -7.50
N GLY A 65 8.15 -4.35 -8.42
CA GLY A 65 6.93 -4.36 -9.21
C GLY A 65 5.82 -3.44 -8.67
N PRO A 66 4.64 -3.53 -9.29
CA PRO A 66 3.66 -2.47 -9.24
C PRO A 66 2.74 -2.53 -8.01
N SER A 67 1.65 -1.77 -8.08
CA SER A 67 0.74 -1.51 -6.98
C SER A 67 0.14 -2.76 -6.36
N THR A 68 -0.22 -3.79 -7.14
CA THR A 68 -0.88 -4.98 -6.62
C THR A 68 0.04 -5.82 -5.72
N PRO A 69 1.29 -6.17 -6.11
CA PRO A 69 2.27 -6.71 -5.19
C PRO A 69 2.45 -5.86 -3.94
N GLY A 70 2.51 -4.53 -4.09
CA GLY A 70 2.62 -3.60 -2.97
C GLY A 70 1.48 -3.73 -1.95
N VAL A 71 0.25 -3.63 -2.44
CA VAL A 71 -0.98 -3.77 -1.65
C VAL A 71 -1.08 -5.14 -1.00
N MET A 72 -0.76 -6.23 -1.72
CA MET A 72 -0.74 -7.58 -1.16
C MET A 72 0.32 -7.73 -0.06
N ASN A 73 1.51 -7.15 -0.25
CA ASN A 73 2.57 -7.19 0.75
C ASN A 73 2.22 -6.37 2.01
N LEU A 74 1.47 -5.26 1.88
CA LEU A 74 0.99 -4.46 3.00
C LEU A 74 -0.03 -5.21 3.88
N VAL A 75 -0.83 -6.14 3.33
CA VAL A 75 -1.85 -6.86 4.11
C VAL A 75 -1.51 -8.31 4.42
N ALA A 76 -0.63 -8.94 3.64
CA ALA A 76 -0.31 -10.35 3.77
C ALA A 76 1.21 -10.64 3.77
N GLY A 77 2.05 -9.71 3.30
CA GLY A 77 3.48 -9.95 3.08
C GLY A 77 3.76 -11.12 2.13
N GLN A 78 2.80 -11.52 1.29
CA GLN A 78 2.86 -12.74 0.49
C GLN A 78 2.13 -12.54 -0.84
N THR A 79 2.85 -12.70 -1.95
CA THR A 79 2.35 -12.57 -3.34
C THR A 79 2.31 -13.90 -4.09
N ASN A 80 2.85 -14.99 -3.50
CA ASN A 80 2.73 -16.35 -4.02
C ASN A 80 1.46 -17.04 -3.52
N GLY A 81 0.99 -18.03 -4.29
CA GLY A 81 -0.11 -18.91 -3.88
C GLY A 81 -1.46 -18.47 -4.43
N VAL A 82 -1.46 -18.01 -5.68
CA VAL A 82 -2.67 -17.85 -6.49
C VAL A 82 -3.41 -19.19 -6.56
N THR A 83 -4.71 -19.16 -6.28
CA THR A 83 -5.60 -20.34 -6.25
C THR A 83 -6.51 -20.42 -7.47
N ALA A 84 -6.75 -19.29 -8.15
CA ALA A 84 -7.51 -19.21 -9.38
C ALA A 84 -7.06 -18.01 -10.20
N THR A 85 -7.14 -18.15 -11.52
CA THR A 85 -6.88 -17.08 -12.49
C THR A 85 -8.06 -16.98 -13.45
N LEU A 86 -8.34 -15.77 -13.94
CA LEU A 86 -9.28 -15.50 -15.03
C LEU A 86 -8.63 -14.58 -16.06
N ASN A 87 -9.08 -14.68 -17.30
CA ASN A 87 -8.66 -13.83 -18.43
C ASN A 87 -7.15 -13.87 -18.76
N GLY A 88 -6.42 -14.91 -18.35
CA GLY A 88 -5.02 -15.16 -18.75
C GLY A 88 -4.09 -15.38 -17.57
N THR A 89 -2.78 -15.33 -17.83
CA THR A 89 -1.70 -15.37 -16.82
C THR A 89 -0.59 -14.42 -17.25
N GLY A 90 -0.86 -13.12 -17.13
CA GLY A 90 0.01 -12.04 -17.63
C GLY A 90 0.65 -11.21 -16.53
N ASP A 91 0.03 -11.23 -15.35
CA ASP A 91 0.47 -10.49 -14.17
C ASP A 91 1.04 -11.44 -13.09
N GLU A 92 1.21 -12.70 -13.46
CA GLU A 92 1.72 -13.77 -12.61
C GLU A 92 2.86 -14.53 -13.31
N VAL A 93 3.74 -15.11 -12.51
CA VAL A 93 4.81 -16.01 -12.97
C VAL A 93 4.75 -17.35 -12.24
N ASP A 94 5.48 -18.34 -12.77
CA ASP A 94 5.71 -19.61 -12.05
C ASP A 94 6.34 -19.30 -10.70
N GLY A 95 5.60 -19.58 -9.64
CA GLY A 95 6.00 -19.36 -8.26
C GLY A 95 6.72 -20.55 -7.65
N GLY A 96 6.89 -21.65 -8.38
CA GLY A 96 7.46 -22.89 -7.88
C GLY A 96 6.40 -23.88 -7.36
N ASN A 97 6.70 -25.17 -7.46
CA ASN A 97 5.80 -26.28 -7.06
C ASN A 97 4.37 -26.21 -7.62
N GLY A 98 4.19 -25.64 -8.82
CA GLY A 98 2.88 -25.49 -9.46
C GLY A 98 2.02 -24.35 -8.91
N SER A 99 2.56 -23.52 -8.02
CA SER A 99 1.95 -22.26 -7.60
C SER A 99 2.28 -21.13 -8.59
N LEU A 100 1.47 -20.08 -8.60
CA LEU A 100 1.80 -18.82 -9.27
C LEU A 100 2.06 -17.72 -8.24
N THR A 101 2.91 -16.78 -8.63
CA THR A 101 3.22 -15.56 -7.88
C THR A 101 2.80 -14.34 -8.68
N VAL A 102 2.09 -13.41 -8.03
CA VAL A 102 1.70 -12.13 -8.63
C VAL A 102 2.90 -11.18 -8.67
N ILE A 103 3.20 -10.66 -9.86
CA ILE A 103 4.28 -9.69 -10.13
C ILE A 103 3.83 -8.47 -10.94
N GLY A 104 2.61 -8.50 -11.48
CA GLY A 104 1.97 -7.38 -12.20
C GLY A 104 0.69 -6.95 -11.48
N ASP A 105 -0.27 -6.39 -12.21
CA ASP A 105 -1.50 -5.84 -11.64
C ASP A 105 -2.76 -6.58 -12.09
N PRO A 106 -3.01 -7.81 -11.60
CA PRO A 106 -4.27 -8.47 -11.85
C PRO A 106 -5.39 -7.78 -11.06
N ASP A 107 -6.61 -7.71 -11.60
CA ASP A 107 -7.77 -7.30 -10.77
C ASP A 107 -8.20 -8.46 -9.83
N PRO A 108 -8.88 -8.20 -8.70
CA PRO A 108 -9.39 -9.26 -7.84
C PRO A 108 -10.55 -10.02 -8.50
N ILE A 109 -10.49 -11.36 -8.49
CA ILE A 109 -11.57 -12.20 -9.02
C ILE A 109 -12.89 -11.92 -8.29
N GLY A 110 -13.94 -11.68 -9.06
CA GLY A 110 -15.31 -11.59 -8.57
C GLY A 110 -15.72 -10.20 -8.05
N ASP A 111 -14.80 -9.27 -7.87
CA ASP A 111 -15.14 -7.87 -7.66
C ASP A 111 -15.91 -7.35 -8.87
N VAL A 112 -17.11 -6.81 -8.63
CA VAL A 112 -18.06 -6.38 -9.66
C VAL A 112 -17.53 -5.20 -10.49
N CYS A 113 -16.52 -4.49 -9.99
CA CYS A 113 -15.85 -3.40 -10.67
C CYS A 113 -14.55 -3.82 -11.38
N SER A 114 -14.07 -5.05 -11.20
CA SER A 114 -12.95 -5.61 -11.97
C SER A 114 -13.22 -5.55 -13.48
N ASN A 115 -12.20 -5.22 -14.25
CA ASN A 115 -12.30 -5.18 -15.70
C ASN A 115 -12.48 -6.61 -16.24
N PRO A 116 -13.56 -6.90 -16.99
CA PRO A 116 -13.86 -8.26 -17.44
C PRO A 116 -12.89 -8.82 -18.49
N THR A 117 -11.98 -8.01 -19.03
CA THR A 117 -10.97 -8.45 -20.00
C THR A 117 -9.53 -8.43 -19.45
N ARG A 118 -9.31 -7.80 -18.29
CA ARG A 118 -8.01 -7.81 -17.62
C ARG A 118 -7.80 -9.15 -16.94
N ASN A 119 -6.54 -9.57 -16.79
CA ASN A 119 -6.19 -10.68 -15.91
C ASN A 119 -6.80 -10.46 -14.51
N GLN A 120 -7.24 -11.54 -13.88
CA GLN A 120 -7.72 -11.49 -12.51
C GLN A 120 -7.21 -12.69 -11.72
N VAL A 121 -6.94 -12.47 -10.42
CA VAL A 121 -6.47 -13.53 -9.52
C VAL A 121 -7.30 -13.64 -8.24
N GLN A 122 -7.27 -14.84 -7.66
CA GLN A 122 -7.68 -15.08 -6.28
C GLN A 122 -6.51 -15.67 -5.51
N MET A 123 -6.18 -15.07 -4.37
CA MET A 123 -5.10 -15.50 -3.49
C MET A 123 -5.57 -16.53 -2.46
N GLY A 124 -4.68 -17.46 -2.13
CA GLY A 124 -4.82 -18.37 -0.99
C GLY A 124 -4.15 -17.81 0.27
N GLY A 125 -4.04 -18.65 1.30
CA GLY A 125 -3.41 -18.28 2.57
C GLY A 125 -4.25 -17.32 3.41
N LYS A 126 -3.58 -16.60 4.31
CA LYS A 126 -4.19 -15.61 5.19
C LYS A 126 -3.61 -14.22 4.96
N ASN A 127 -4.37 -13.21 5.33
CA ASN A 127 -3.91 -11.85 5.48
C ASN A 127 -4.18 -11.34 6.92
N ILE A 128 -3.72 -10.13 7.24
CA ILE A 128 -3.87 -9.53 8.57
C ILE A 128 -5.34 -9.36 8.99
N GLY A 129 -6.25 -9.18 8.03
CA GLY A 129 -7.69 -9.10 8.26
C GLY A 129 -8.28 -10.38 8.84
N ASP A 130 -7.78 -11.56 8.44
CA ASP A 130 -8.18 -12.84 9.04
C ASP A 130 -7.80 -12.92 10.52
N LEU A 131 -6.60 -12.44 10.87
CA LEU A 131 -6.10 -12.45 12.25
C LEU A 131 -6.86 -11.45 13.13
N LEU A 132 -7.08 -10.23 12.64
CA LEU A 132 -7.85 -9.19 13.33
C LEU A 132 -9.30 -9.65 13.56
N THR A 133 -9.95 -10.22 12.55
CA THR A 133 -11.29 -10.79 12.65
C THR A 133 -11.36 -11.90 13.69
N ALA A 134 -10.41 -12.83 13.67
CA ALA A 134 -10.36 -13.93 14.64
C ALA A 134 -10.12 -13.43 16.08
N ALA A 135 -9.37 -12.35 16.25
CA ALA A 135 -9.12 -11.72 17.54
C ALA A 135 -10.27 -10.81 18.02
N GLY A 136 -11.27 -10.53 17.17
CA GLY A 136 -12.34 -9.58 17.47
C GLY A 136 -11.87 -8.13 17.57
N VAL A 137 -10.74 -7.80 16.93
CA VAL A 137 -10.21 -6.44 16.84
C VAL A 137 -10.96 -5.72 15.72
N SER A 138 -11.43 -4.49 15.96
CA SER A 138 -12.15 -3.75 14.93
C SER A 138 -11.20 -3.26 13.83
N TRP A 139 -11.55 -3.49 12.57
CA TRP A 139 -10.71 -3.12 11.44
C TRP A 139 -11.50 -2.87 10.15
N GLY A 140 -10.91 -2.14 9.20
CA GLY A 140 -11.52 -2.00 7.88
C GLY A 140 -10.59 -1.44 6.81
N SER A 141 -10.90 -1.76 5.56
CA SER A 141 -10.42 -1.07 4.37
C SER A 141 -11.43 -0.01 3.92
N PHE A 142 -10.93 1.19 3.62
CA PHE A 142 -11.73 2.35 3.27
C PHE A 142 -11.18 2.95 1.98
N MET A 143 -11.89 2.75 0.88
CA MET A 143 -11.41 3.13 -0.44
C MET A 143 -12.32 4.15 -1.10
N GLY A 144 -11.72 5.14 -1.77
CA GLY A 144 -12.45 6.02 -2.67
C GLY A 144 -13.15 5.21 -3.76
N GLY A 145 -14.37 5.58 -4.10
CA GLY A 145 -15.14 4.94 -5.17
C GLY A 145 -15.93 3.69 -4.77
N PHE A 146 -15.70 3.11 -3.60
CA PHE A 146 -16.23 1.79 -3.25
C PHE A 146 -17.76 1.75 -3.11
N ASN A 147 -18.42 2.82 -2.67
CA ASN A 147 -19.88 2.88 -2.55
C ASN A 147 -20.53 3.12 -3.92
N LEU A 148 -21.05 2.05 -4.50
CA LEU A 148 -21.67 2.04 -5.82
C LEU A 148 -23.00 2.82 -5.91
N ASN A 149 -23.59 3.20 -4.78
CA ASN A 149 -24.86 3.94 -4.73
C ASN A 149 -24.68 5.47 -4.75
N ILE A 150 -23.44 5.97 -4.72
CA ILE A 150 -23.16 7.41 -4.73
C ILE A 150 -23.05 7.90 -6.17
N THR A 151 -23.63 9.07 -6.41
CA THR A 151 -23.49 9.81 -7.67
C THR A 151 -22.66 11.06 -7.41
N ASN A 152 -21.54 11.22 -8.13
CA ASN A 152 -20.71 12.40 -8.04
C ASN A 152 -21.38 13.61 -8.74
N PRO A 153 -20.95 14.86 -8.49
CA PRO A 153 -21.54 16.05 -9.11
C PRO A 153 -21.52 16.05 -10.65
N ASN A 154 -20.59 15.31 -11.27
CA ASN A 154 -20.52 15.12 -12.72
C ASN A 154 -21.54 14.08 -13.26
N GLY A 155 -22.39 13.52 -12.40
CA GLY A 155 -23.46 12.56 -12.74
C GLY A 155 -23.01 11.10 -12.83
N THR A 156 -21.74 10.80 -12.57
CA THR A 156 -21.22 9.42 -12.62
C THR A 156 -21.48 8.64 -11.34
N THR A 157 -21.64 7.32 -11.43
CA THR A 157 -22.02 6.43 -10.31
C THR A 157 -21.58 4.98 -10.56
N GLY A 158 -21.76 4.10 -9.57
CA GLY A 158 -21.34 2.70 -9.64
C GLY A 158 -19.84 2.55 -9.89
N CYS A 159 -19.43 1.48 -10.58
CA CYS A 159 -18.03 1.26 -10.97
C CYS A 159 -17.49 2.29 -11.98
N LYS A 160 -18.34 3.20 -12.47
CA LYS A 160 -17.97 4.30 -13.37
C LYS A 160 -17.93 5.65 -12.65
N ARG A 161 -18.13 5.67 -11.33
CA ARG A 161 -18.02 6.88 -10.51
C ARG A 161 -16.63 7.46 -10.70
N SER A 162 -16.56 8.74 -11.05
CA SER A 162 -15.31 9.41 -11.41
C SER A 162 -15.27 10.82 -10.87
N SER A 163 -14.05 11.33 -10.69
CA SER A 163 -13.77 12.68 -10.22
C SER A 163 -12.75 13.34 -11.15
N THR A 164 -12.74 14.67 -11.15
CA THR A 164 -11.83 15.46 -11.98
C THR A 164 -10.85 16.20 -11.08
N GLY A 165 -9.58 15.79 -11.17
CA GLY A 165 -8.43 16.47 -10.56
C GLY A 165 -7.70 17.38 -11.55
N LEU A 166 -6.52 17.86 -11.16
CA LEU A 166 -5.66 18.68 -12.03
C LEU A 166 -5.08 17.85 -13.19
N ALA A 167 -4.83 16.55 -12.96
CA ALA A 167 -4.38 15.61 -13.99
C ALA A 167 -5.51 15.13 -14.94
N GLY A 168 -6.77 15.49 -14.68
CA GLY A 168 -7.91 15.14 -15.53
C GLY A 168 -8.96 14.30 -14.81
N THR A 169 -9.80 13.60 -15.59
CA THR A 169 -10.90 12.78 -15.03
C THR A 169 -10.50 11.32 -15.01
N THR A 170 -10.65 10.69 -13.84
CA THR A 170 -10.38 9.25 -13.65
C THR A 170 -11.46 8.61 -12.77
N GLY A 171 -11.62 7.29 -12.87
CA GLY A 171 -12.54 6.52 -12.03
C GLY A 171 -12.08 6.56 -10.57
N ASP A 172 -13.01 6.72 -9.62
CA ASP A 172 -12.65 6.88 -8.21
C ASP A 172 -12.08 5.58 -7.59
N TYR A 173 -12.59 4.41 -8.01
CA TYR A 173 -12.18 3.09 -7.53
C TYR A 173 -11.31 2.40 -8.56
N ILE A 174 -10.17 1.87 -8.11
CA ILE A 174 -9.25 1.05 -8.90
C ILE A 174 -9.25 -0.35 -8.29
N PRO A 175 -9.82 -1.37 -8.99
CA PRO A 175 -9.99 -2.71 -8.41
C PRO A 175 -8.67 -3.38 -8.00
N HIS A 176 -7.61 -3.25 -8.80
CA HIS A 176 -6.33 -3.86 -8.47
C HIS A 176 -5.62 -3.23 -7.24
N HIS A 177 -6.05 -2.04 -6.80
CA HIS A 177 -5.60 -1.44 -5.53
C HIS A 177 -6.39 -1.95 -4.31
N SER A 178 -7.29 -2.93 -4.48
CA SER A 178 -8.11 -3.47 -3.39
C SER A 178 -7.26 -4.21 -2.36
N PHE A 179 -7.20 -3.68 -1.13
CA PHE A 179 -6.44 -4.27 -0.03
C PHE A 179 -6.78 -5.75 0.21
N PHE A 180 -8.07 -6.08 0.29
CA PHE A 180 -8.53 -7.39 0.76
C PHE A 180 -9.38 -8.16 -0.27
N GLY A 181 -9.59 -7.60 -1.46
CA GLY A 181 -10.45 -8.16 -2.51
C GLY A 181 -9.96 -9.49 -3.09
N TYR A 182 -8.69 -9.83 -2.92
CA TYR A 182 -8.09 -11.03 -3.50
C TYR A 182 -8.32 -12.32 -2.70
N TRP A 183 -8.73 -12.23 -1.43
CA TRP A 183 -8.95 -13.40 -0.56
C TRP A 183 -10.43 -13.61 -0.30
N ALA A 184 -10.92 -14.83 -0.55
CA ALA A 184 -12.34 -15.15 -0.33
C ALA A 184 -12.82 -14.91 1.12
N SER A 185 -11.92 -15.01 2.11
CA SER A 185 -12.24 -14.76 3.52
C SER A 185 -12.51 -13.28 3.83
N THR A 186 -11.84 -12.36 3.13
CA THR A 186 -11.87 -10.92 3.42
C THR A 186 -12.42 -10.07 2.28
N ALA A 187 -12.82 -10.66 1.16
CA ALA A 187 -13.36 -9.93 0.02
C ALA A 187 -14.81 -9.47 0.23
N ASN A 188 -15.18 -8.37 -0.43
CA ASN A 188 -16.57 -7.89 -0.58
C ASN A 188 -16.87 -7.64 -2.06
N PRO A 189 -17.03 -8.70 -2.87
CA PRO A 189 -17.07 -8.60 -4.34
C PRO A 189 -18.23 -7.75 -4.88
N ASN A 190 -19.33 -7.67 -4.15
CA ASN A 190 -20.52 -6.90 -4.56
C ASN A 190 -20.54 -5.47 -4.00
N HIS A 191 -19.47 -5.04 -3.32
CA HIS A 191 -19.38 -3.75 -2.65
C HIS A 191 -20.57 -3.52 -1.70
N THR A 192 -20.94 -4.59 -0.99
CA THR A 192 -22.09 -4.61 -0.09
C THR A 192 -21.89 -3.57 1.01
N ARG A 193 -22.92 -2.76 1.26
CA ARG A 193 -22.87 -1.66 2.23
C ARG A 193 -22.93 -2.18 3.67
N PRO A 194 -22.31 -1.48 4.64
CA PRO A 194 -22.52 -1.78 6.05
C PRO A 194 -23.99 -1.60 6.42
N LYS A 195 -24.52 -2.42 7.35
CA LYS A 195 -25.92 -2.24 7.79
C LYS A 195 -26.14 -0.96 8.58
N SER A 196 -25.10 -0.45 9.23
CA SER A 196 -25.15 0.77 10.04
C SER A 196 -23.75 1.33 10.29
N ILE A 197 -23.67 2.57 10.76
CA ILE A 197 -22.41 3.20 11.16
C ILE A 197 -21.71 2.42 12.29
N ALA A 198 -22.48 1.82 13.21
CA ALA A 198 -21.94 1.01 14.30
C ALA A 198 -21.36 -0.34 13.85
N GLU A 199 -21.71 -0.82 12.65
CA GLU A 199 -21.14 -2.04 12.07
C GLU A 199 -19.73 -1.80 11.50
N ILE A 200 -19.40 -0.57 11.13
CA ILE A 200 -18.10 -0.25 10.52
C ILE A 200 -16.99 -0.65 11.49
N GLY A 201 -16.03 -1.43 11.01
CA GLY A 201 -14.97 -2.02 11.83
C GLY A 201 -15.27 -3.45 12.32
N ASN A 202 -16.52 -3.90 12.27
CA ASN A 202 -16.98 -5.17 12.87
C ASN A 202 -17.55 -6.13 11.81
N ASN A 203 -17.69 -7.40 12.20
CA ASN A 203 -18.29 -8.44 11.36
C ASN A 203 -19.69 -8.05 10.87
N GLY A 204 -19.87 -8.05 9.55
CA GLY A 204 -21.10 -7.64 8.88
C GLY A 204 -21.07 -7.95 7.38
N PRO A 205 -22.16 -7.68 6.63
CA PRO A 205 -22.23 -7.92 5.19
C PRO A 205 -21.19 -7.17 4.36
N ALA A 206 -20.65 -6.05 4.87
CA ALA A 206 -19.56 -5.34 4.19
C ALA A 206 -18.21 -6.08 4.25
N ASN A 207 -18.11 -7.11 5.09
CA ASN A 207 -16.90 -7.90 5.32
C ASN A 207 -15.65 -7.02 5.47
N HIS A 208 -15.73 -5.98 6.30
CA HIS A 208 -14.65 -5.04 6.57
C HIS A 208 -14.16 -4.17 5.38
N ASN A 209 -14.86 -4.19 4.24
CA ASN A 209 -14.54 -3.33 3.09
C ASN A 209 -15.61 -2.26 2.89
N TYR A 210 -15.19 -1.00 2.90
CA TYR A 210 -16.05 0.17 2.98
C TYR A 210 -15.61 1.28 2.01
N ASP A 211 -16.49 2.25 1.79
CA ASP A 211 -16.13 3.48 1.08
C ASP A 211 -15.47 4.46 2.05
N LEU A 212 -14.58 5.31 1.54
CA LEU A 212 -13.93 6.33 2.35
C LEU A 212 -14.93 7.24 3.11
N LEU A 213 -16.10 7.50 2.56
CA LEU A 213 -17.13 8.29 3.24
C LEU A 213 -17.71 7.57 4.47
N ASP A 214 -17.63 6.24 4.52
CA ASP A 214 -17.99 5.46 5.71
C ASP A 214 -16.98 5.67 6.83
N PHE A 215 -15.68 5.75 6.51
CA PHE A 215 -14.65 6.07 7.49
C PHE A 215 -14.96 7.39 8.19
N VAL A 216 -15.19 8.44 7.40
CA VAL A 216 -15.51 9.78 7.92
C VAL A 216 -16.80 9.75 8.74
N ALA A 217 -17.82 9.00 8.32
CA ALA A 217 -19.07 8.87 9.05
C ALA A 217 -18.91 8.10 10.37
N ALA A 218 -18.12 7.03 10.38
CA ALA A 218 -17.81 6.24 11.58
C ALA A 218 -17.07 7.06 12.62
N VAL A 219 -15.98 7.71 12.20
CA VAL A 219 -15.16 8.59 13.05
C VAL A 219 -16.00 9.71 13.66
N LYS A 220 -16.80 10.43 12.85
CA LYS A 220 -17.70 11.49 13.35
C LYS A 220 -18.74 10.99 14.34
N ALA A 221 -19.12 9.72 14.27
CA ALA A 221 -20.07 9.10 15.19
C ALA A 221 -19.41 8.53 16.46
N GLY A 222 -18.09 8.69 16.63
CA GLY A 222 -17.35 8.12 17.75
C GLY A 222 -16.99 6.64 17.58
N ASN A 223 -17.11 6.08 16.36
CA ASN A 223 -16.74 4.70 16.07
C ASN A 223 -15.42 4.67 15.29
N PHE A 224 -14.32 4.46 16.01
CA PHE A 224 -12.96 4.40 15.46
C PHE A 224 -12.50 2.94 15.44
N PRO A 225 -12.47 2.26 14.28
CA PRO A 225 -11.86 0.94 14.20
C PRO A 225 -10.39 1.02 14.64
N ALA A 226 -9.89 -0.05 15.26
CA ALA A 226 -8.51 -0.08 15.77
C ALA A 226 -7.47 -0.05 14.65
N VAL A 227 -7.76 -0.69 13.52
CA VAL A 227 -6.87 -0.75 12.35
C VAL A 227 -7.62 -0.30 11.09
N ASN A 228 -7.12 0.72 10.41
CA ASN A 228 -7.77 1.31 9.23
C ASN A 228 -6.80 1.38 8.06
N PHE A 229 -7.13 0.72 6.96
CA PHE A 229 -6.40 0.84 5.69
C PHE A 229 -7.16 1.84 4.81
N ILE A 230 -6.52 2.91 4.38
CA ILE A 230 -7.17 4.01 3.66
C ILE A 230 -6.52 4.17 2.29
N LYS A 231 -7.31 4.15 1.21
CA LYS A 231 -6.87 4.50 -0.15
C LYS A 231 -7.72 5.68 -0.64
N ALA A 232 -7.04 6.70 -1.15
CA ALA A 232 -7.69 7.85 -1.76
C ALA A 232 -8.52 7.44 -2.99
N PRO A 233 -9.53 8.24 -3.40
CA PRO A 233 -10.04 8.11 -4.76
C PRO A 233 -8.90 8.38 -5.75
N ALA A 234 -8.87 7.66 -6.87
CA ALA A 234 -7.73 7.64 -7.79
C ALA A 234 -7.15 9.04 -8.11
N TYR A 235 -7.99 10.04 -8.39
CA TYR A 235 -7.49 11.37 -8.75
C TYR A 235 -6.64 12.05 -7.66
N GLN A 236 -6.62 11.55 -6.41
CA GLN A 236 -5.83 12.04 -5.29
C GLN A 236 -4.90 11.00 -4.66
N ASP A 237 -4.66 9.86 -5.31
CA ASP A 237 -3.79 8.82 -4.74
C ASP A 237 -2.29 9.05 -4.97
N GLY A 238 -1.93 10.12 -5.69
CA GLY A 238 -0.55 10.50 -5.97
C GLY A 238 0.05 9.86 -7.23
N HIS A 239 -0.63 8.87 -7.82
CA HIS A 239 -0.14 8.18 -9.01
C HIS A 239 -0.04 9.13 -10.20
N ALA A 240 1.09 9.09 -10.90
CA ALA A 240 1.28 9.97 -12.05
C ALA A 240 0.35 9.57 -13.22
N GLY A 241 0.15 10.48 -14.17
CA GLY A 241 -0.78 10.29 -15.28
C GLY A 241 -2.24 10.65 -14.98
N TYR A 242 -2.79 10.25 -13.83
CA TYR A 242 -4.18 10.56 -13.46
C TYR A 242 -4.37 11.27 -12.11
N SER A 243 -3.32 11.34 -11.29
CA SER A 243 -3.21 12.18 -10.10
C SER A 243 -1.94 13.04 -10.17
N ASP A 244 -1.65 13.76 -9.09
CA ASP A 244 -0.47 14.59 -8.91
C ASP A 244 -0.26 14.94 -7.41
N PRO A 245 0.93 15.46 -7.05
CA PRO A 245 1.24 15.78 -5.65
C PRO A 245 0.31 16.82 -4.98
N LEU A 246 -0.37 17.69 -5.73
CA LEU A 246 -1.24 18.72 -5.16
C LEU A 246 -2.62 18.16 -4.82
N ASP A 247 -3.17 17.31 -5.68
CA ASP A 247 -4.40 16.57 -5.40
C ASP A 247 -4.20 15.55 -4.27
N GLU A 248 -3.05 14.86 -4.24
CA GLU A 248 -2.62 14.01 -3.13
C GLU A 248 -2.48 14.79 -1.83
N GLN A 249 -1.74 15.91 -1.84
CA GLN A 249 -1.59 16.79 -0.68
C GLN A 249 -2.96 17.20 -0.12
N THR A 250 -3.89 17.57 -1.00
CA THR A 250 -5.25 17.95 -0.60
C THR A 250 -5.95 16.82 0.16
N PHE A 251 -5.79 15.58 -0.28
CA PHE A 251 -6.35 14.41 0.39
C PHE A 251 -5.70 14.16 1.75
N VAL A 252 -4.38 14.02 1.78
CA VAL A 252 -3.61 13.69 2.98
C VAL A 252 -3.83 14.73 4.07
N VAL A 253 -3.77 16.02 3.73
CA VAL A 253 -4.00 17.11 4.69
C VAL A 253 -5.43 17.10 5.23
N LYS A 254 -6.44 16.93 4.38
CA LYS A 254 -7.83 16.89 4.84
C LYS A 254 -8.07 15.72 5.79
N LEU A 255 -7.51 14.55 5.49
CA LEU A 255 -7.65 13.36 6.31
C LEU A 255 -6.95 13.51 7.66
N ILE A 256 -5.69 13.95 7.67
CA ILE A 256 -4.91 14.09 8.90
C ILE A 256 -5.48 15.22 9.76
N ASN A 257 -5.76 16.41 9.22
CA ASN A 257 -6.43 17.47 9.99
C ASN A 257 -7.73 16.98 10.62
N PHE A 258 -8.56 16.24 9.86
CA PHE A 258 -9.80 15.67 10.37
C PHE A 258 -9.55 14.76 11.57
N LEU A 259 -8.52 13.91 11.52
CA LEU A 259 -8.16 12.99 12.60
C LEU A 259 -7.55 13.71 13.81
N GLU A 260 -6.71 14.72 13.60
CA GLU A 260 -6.11 15.53 14.67
C GLU A 260 -7.14 16.32 15.47
N GLU A 261 -8.28 16.66 14.85
CA GLU A 261 -9.42 17.32 15.49
C GLU A 261 -10.30 16.34 16.32
N GLN A 262 -10.07 15.03 16.25
CA GLN A 262 -10.88 14.04 16.95
C GLN A 262 -10.42 13.80 18.39
N PRO A 263 -11.34 13.45 19.31
CA PRO A 263 -10.99 13.14 20.70
C PRO A 263 -9.99 11.97 20.83
N ASP A 264 -10.03 11.01 19.92
CA ASP A 264 -9.17 9.82 19.92
C ASP A 264 -7.79 10.06 19.28
N TRP A 265 -7.48 11.29 18.85
CA TRP A 265 -6.15 11.65 18.31
C TRP A 265 -5.02 11.28 19.28
N SER A 266 -5.25 11.47 20.59
CA SER A 266 -4.28 11.13 21.64
C SER A 266 -3.87 9.64 21.67
N SER A 267 -4.61 8.77 21.00
CA SER A 267 -4.35 7.33 20.83
C SER A 267 -4.24 6.90 19.36
N THR A 268 -4.06 7.84 18.44
CA THR A 268 -4.00 7.57 16.99
C THR A 268 -2.57 7.67 16.46
N ALA A 269 -2.24 6.83 15.49
CA ALA A 269 -1.07 7.00 14.64
C ALA A 269 -1.52 6.85 13.18
N VAL A 270 -1.10 7.78 12.33
CA VAL A 270 -1.28 7.72 10.88
C VAL A 270 0.06 7.40 10.25
N ILE A 271 0.10 6.35 9.43
CA ILE A 271 1.26 6.00 8.61
C ILE A 271 0.94 6.43 7.18
N VAL A 272 1.76 7.31 6.62
CA VAL A 272 1.72 7.68 5.20
C VAL A 272 2.82 6.89 4.51
N MET A 273 2.43 6.03 3.56
CA MET A 273 3.33 5.16 2.80
C MET A 273 2.75 4.92 1.40
N TYR A 274 3.56 4.33 0.53
CA TYR A 274 3.26 4.10 -0.89
C TYR A 274 3.24 2.60 -1.21
N ASP A 275 2.53 2.20 -2.27
CA ASP A 275 2.41 0.82 -2.74
C ASP A 275 3.48 0.42 -3.75
N ASP A 276 4.01 1.35 -4.53
CA ASP A 276 5.20 1.14 -5.36
C ASP A 276 5.96 2.47 -5.54
N SER A 277 6.93 2.51 -6.45
CA SER A 277 7.77 3.68 -6.75
C SER A 277 7.38 4.43 -8.01
N ASP A 278 6.36 3.97 -8.74
CA ASP A 278 6.02 4.39 -10.10
C ASP A 278 7.25 4.29 -11.04
N GLY A 279 8.29 3.53 -10.66
CA GLY A 279 9.56 3.37 -11.40
C GLY A 279 10.56 4.53 -11.29
N TRP A 280 10.26 5.55 -10.48
CA TRP A 280 11.10 6.76 -10.35
C TRP A 280 12.47 6.46 -9.79
N TYR A 281 13.45 7.29 -10.15
CA TYR A 281 14.83 7.13 -9.69
C TYR A 281 14.94 7.20 -8.16
N ASP A 282 15.55 6.17 -7.57
CA ASP A 282 16.14 6.23 -6.24
C ASP A 282 17.59 5.74 -6.31
N HIS A 283 18.46 6.38 -5.53
CA HIS A 283 19.90 6.13 -5.55
C HIS A 283 20.34 4.98 -4.64
N GLN A 284 19.41 4.33 -3.93
CA GLN A 284 19.70 3.37 -2.90
C GLN A 284 19.09 2.01 -3.24
N MET A 285 19.98 1.04 -3.54
CA MET A 285 19.59 -0.36 -3.55
C MET A 285 19.44 -0.87 -2.11
N GLY A 286 18.22 -1.27 -1.74
CA GLY A 286 17.95 -1.92 -0.47
C GLY A 286 18.59 -3.31 -0.34
N PRO A 287 18.60 -3.91 0.86
CA PRO A 287 19.05 -5.28 1.01
C PRO A 287 18.09 -6.24 0.32
N ILE A 288 18.62 -7.12 -0.53
CA ILE A 288 17.85 -8.21 -1.12
C ILE A 288 17.73 -9.36 -0.11
N VAL A 289 16.70 -9.28 0.74
CA VAL A 289 16.40 -10.23 1.81
C VAL A 289 15.62 -11.46 1.33
N ASN A 290 14.94 -11.36 0.18
CA ASN A 290 14.24 -12.46 -0.46
C ASN A 290 14.69 -12.57 -1.92
N GLN A 291 15.42 -13.63 -2.22
CA GLN A 291 16.00 -13.87 -3.54
C GLN A 291 15.11 -14.77 -4.39
N SER A 292 15.24 -14.68 -5.72
CA SER A 292 14.46 -15.48 -6.66
C SER A 292 15.27 -15.77 -7.92
N THR A 293 15.00 -16.88 -8.60
CA THR A 293 15.66 -17.30 -9.85
C THR A 293 14.66 -17.80 -10.91
N GLY A 294 13.49 -17.16 -10.94
CA GLY A 294 12.44 -17.37 -11.92
C GLY A 294 12.67 -16.57 -13.21
N PRO A 295 11.87 -16.82 -14.25
CA PRO A 295 12.09 -16.25 -15.58
C PRO A 295 11.88 -14.73 -15.69
N ALA A 296 11.20 -14.11 -14.72
CA ALA A 296 11.01 -12.66 -14.65
C ALA A 296 12.06 -11.95 -13.78
N ASP A 297 12.99 -12.69 -13.16
CA ASP A 297 14.05 -12.07 -12.38
C ASP A 297 15.17 -11.57 -13.29
N ALA A 298 15.62 -10.34 -13.06
CA ALA A 298 16.62 -9.69 -13.90
C ALA A 298 17.69 -8.90 -13.11
N LEU A 299 17.54 -8.77 -11.79
CA LEU A 299 18.34 -7.86 -10.97
C LEU A 299 19.85 -8.08 -11.07
N THR A 300 20.29 -9.34 -11.00
CA THR A 300 21.72 -9.72 -11.04
C THR A 300 22.11 -10.38 -12.37
N GLY A 301 21.17 -10.43 -13.31
CA GLY A 301 21.28 -11.09 -14.60
C GLY A 301 20.00 -11.83 -14.98
N PRO A 302 19.91 -12.34 -16.22
CA PRO A 302 18.72 -13.03 -16.70
C PRO A 302 18.34 -14.24 -15.83
N ASN A 303 17.09 -14.28 -15.40
CA ASN A 303 16.50 -15.27 -14.50
C ASN A 303 17.15 -15.30 -13.10
N ALA A 304 17.70 -14.16 -12.62
CA ALA A 304 18.46 -14.11 -11.38
C ALA A 304 18.26 -12.81 -10.60
N CYS A 305 17.66 -12.96 -9.42
CA CYS A 305 17.73 -12.03 -8.30
C CYS A 305 18.53 -12.69 -7.18
N GLY A 306 19.86 -12.59 -7.28
CA GLY A 306 20.77 -13.33 -6.43
C GLY A 306 20.87 -14.81 -6.81
N ASN A 307 20.93 -15.70 -5.83
CA ASN A 307 21.11 -17.14 -6.03
C ASN A 307 20.04 -17.99 -5.32
N ALA A 308 18.93 -17.36 -4.92
CA ALA A 308 17.82 -17.95 -4.16
C ALA A 308 18.20 -18.55 -2.78
N ALA A 309 19.39 -18.28 -2.24
CA ALA A 309 19.80 -18.85 -0.95
C ALA A 309 18.96 -18.35 0.25
N MET A 310 18.37 -17.16 0.11
CA MET A 310 17.50 -16.54 1.11
C MET A 310 16.03 -16.49 0.64
N ALA A 311 15.64 -17.34 -0.31
CA ALA A 311 14.27 -17.37 -0.80
C ALA A 311 13.31 -17.85 0.30
N LEU A 312 12.32 -17.03 0.60
CA LEU A 312 11.20 -17.35 1.50
C LEU A 312 10.29 -18.41 0.87
N PRO A 313 9.61 -19.23 1.69
CA PRO A 313 8.68 -20.21 1.17
C PRO A 313 7.42 -19.54 0.57
N GLY A 314 6.69 -20.32 -0.21
CA GLY A 314 5.35 -19.97 -0.65
C GLY A 314 4.28 -20.35 0.38
N ILE A 315 3.01 -20.19 0.00
CA ILE A 315 1.88 -20.62 0.83
C ILE A 315 1.84 -22.14 0.97
N ASP A 316 2.19 -22.86 -0.10
CA ASP A 316 2.37 -24.31 -0.06
C ASP A 316 3.67 -24.64 0.71
N PRO A 317 3.60 -25.40 1.83
CA PRO A 317 4.78 -25.82 2.57
C PRO A 317 5.79 -26.64 1.75
N ALA A 318 5.35 -27.27 0.66
CA ALA A 318 6.25 -27.98 -0.26
C ALA A 318 7.03 -27.02 -1.19
N ASN A 319 6.58 -25.77 -1.34
CA ASN A 319 7.29 -24.71 -2.03
C ASN A 319 8.24 -23.96 -1.08
N ALA A 320 9.38 -24.57 -0.76
CA ALA A 320 10.35 -23.99 0.17
C ALA A 320 11.02 -22.71 -0.34
N HIS A 321 10.94 -22.43 -1.65
CA HIS A 321 11.57 -21.28 -2.32
C HIS A 321 10.60 -20.71 -3.36
N ALA A 322 9.70 -19.83 -2.94
CA ALA A 322 8.77 -19.20 -3.86
C ALA A 322 9.51 -18.24 -4.81
N LEU A 323 9.28 -18.41 -6.11
CA LEU A 323 9.85 -17.57 -7.17
C LEU A 323 8.97 -16.34 -7.43
N GLY A 324 9.52 -15.33 -8.10
CA GLY A 324 8.81 -14.08 -8.45
C GLY A 324 8.60 -13.13 -7.27
N ARG A 325 9.43 -13.25 -6.22
CA ARG A 325 9.32 -12.46 -4.98
C ARG A 325 10.63 -11.73 -4.63
N CYS A 326 11.43 -11.37 -5.63
CA CYS A 326 12.67 -10.64 -5.46
C CYS A 326 12.42 -9.37 -4.65
N GLY A 327 13.15 -9.21 -3.54
CA GLY A 327 13.02 -8.02 -2.72
C GLY A 327 14.02 -7.96 -1.56
N TYR A 328 14.14 -6.83 -0.87
CA TYR A 328 13.28 -5.66 -1.04
C TYR A 328 13.47 -4.95 -2.38
N GLY A 329 12.38 -4.32 -2.85
CA GLY A 329 12.34 -3.56 -4.09
C GLY A 329 12.82 -2.14 -3.90
N MET A 330 12.15 -1.20 -4.57
CA MET A 330 12.48 0.23 -4.51
C MET A 330 12.20 0.85 -3.14
N ARG A 331 12.99 1.86 -2.78
CA ARG A 331 12.80 2.63 -1.55
C ARG A 331 11.62 3.60 -1.71
N GLN A 332 10.83 3.76 -0.65
CA GLN A 332 9.61 4.58 -0.65
C GLN A 332 9.57 5.53 0.55
N PRO A 333 8.87 6.68 0.44
CA PRO A 333 8.60 7.53 1.60
C PRO A 333 7.77 6.79 2.65
N PHE A 334 8.13 6.98 3.92
CA PHE A 334 7.40 6.43 5.06
C PHE A 334 7.38 7.45 6.19
N ILE A 335 6.19 7.95 6.55
CA ILE A 335 6.02 9.00 7.56
C ILE A 335 5.03 8.52 8.61
N VAL A 336 5.34 8.74 9.88
CA VAL A 336 4.45 8.49 11.01
C VAL A 336 4.02 9.82 11.61
N VAL A 337 2.72 10.11 11.55
CA VAL A 337 2.09 11.29 12.14
C VAL A 337 1.28 10.84 13.37
N SER A 338 1.74 11.23 14.55
CA SER A 338 1.13 10.83 15.84
C SER A 338 1.62 11.73 16.97
N PRO A 339 0.83 11.94 18.04
CA PRO A 339 1.33 12.59 19.24
C PRO A 339 2.37 11.73 19.99
N TRP A 340 2.49 10.44 19.63
CA TRP A 340 3.52 9.52 20.12
C TRP A 340 4.75 9.43 19.21
N ALA A 341 4.69 9.98 18.00
CA ALA A 341 5.83 9.96 17.08
C ALA A 341 6.97 10.84 17.63
N LEU A 342 8.21 10.48 17.33
CA LEU A 342 9.36 11.37 17.57
C LEU A 342 9.20 12.66 16.75
N GLU A 343 9.77 13.76 17.23
CA GLU A 343 9.71 15.07 16.56
C GLU A 343 10.91 15.28 15.63
N ASN A 344 10.64 15.69 14.38
CA ASN A 344 11.66 16.05 13.40
C ASN A 344 12.77 14.99 13.30
N SER A 345 12.35 13.72 13.23
CA SER A 345 13.23 12.57 13.38
C SER A 345 13.24 11.73 12.10
N VAL A 346 14.43 11.34 11.67
CA VAL A 346 14.63 10.38 10.58
C VAL A 346 15.11 9.08 11.21
N ASP A 347 14.30 8.04 11.12
CA ASP A 347 14.72 6.68 11.45
C ASP A 347 15.41 6.03 10.25
N HIS A 348 16.46 5.26 10.54
CA HIS A 348 17.31 4.61 9.55
C HIS A 348 17.21 3.08 9.62
N THR A 349 16.27 2.54 10.40
CA THR A 349 16.06 1.10 10.48
C THR A 349 15.51 0.60 9.15
N VAL A 350 16.06 -0.50 8.62
CA VAL A 350 15.54 -1.10 7.38
C VAL A 350 14.11 -1.60 7.64
N THR A 351 13.14 -1.05 6.94
CA THR A 351 11.73 -1.46 7.00
C THR A 351 11.19 -1.78 5.62
N ASP A 352 10.04 -2.43 5.57
CA ASP A 352 9.28 -2.67 4.35
C ASP A 352 7.78 -2.58 4.64
N MET A 353 6.93 -2.75 3.63
CA MET A 353 5.48 -2.70 3.80
C MET A 353 4.96 -3.63 4.90
N SER A 354 5.53 -4.83 5.03
CA SER A 354 5.15 -5.79 6.07
C SER A 354 5.61 -5.41 7.48
N SER A 355 6.45 -4.37 7.63
CA SER A 355 6.75 -3.77 8.94
C SER A 355 5.51 -3.11 9.56
N VAL A 356 4.53 -2.68 8.74
CA VAL A 356 3.21 -2.22 9.21
C VAL A 356 2.38 -3.40 9.73
N ILE A 357 2.41 -4.55 9.03
CA ILE A 357 1.78 -5.79 9.51
C ILE A 357 2.36 -6.16 10.88
N ARG A 358 3.69 -6.22 10.99
CA ARG A 358 4.38 -6.53 12.25
C ARG A 358 3.96 -5.59 13.38
N PHE A 359 3.84 -4.30 13.12
CA PHE A 359 3.37 -3.32 14.10
C PHE A 359 1.94 -3.63 14.58
N ILE A 360 1.04 -3.96 13.66
CA ILE A 360 -0.34 -4.35 13.99
C ILE A 360 -0.34 -5.61 14.86
N GLU A 361 0.45 -6.61 14.50
CA GLU A 361 0.51 -7.87 15.22
C GLU A 361 1.07 -7.72 16.64
N ASP A 362 2.13 -6.93 16.79
CA ASP A 362 2.75 -6.66 18.08
C ASP A 362 1.80 -5.88 19.00
N ASN A 363 0.98 -4.98 18.46
CA ASN A 363 0.10 -4.12 19.26
C ASN A 363 -1.27 -4.74 19.57
N TRP A 364 -1.86 -5.52 18.66
CA TRP A 364 -3.23 -6.06 18.81
C TRP A 364 -3.32 -7.59 18.84
N LEU A 365 -2.28 -8.31 18.41
CA LEU A 365 -2.35 -9.77 18.20
C LEU A 365 -1.31 -10.55 19.03
N ASN A 366 -0.75 -9.92 20.07
CA ASN A 366 0.27 -10.50 20.94
C ASN A 366 1.50 -11.05 20.18
N GLY A 367 1.87 -10.40 19.06
CA GLY A 367 2.98 -10.81 18.20
C GLY A 367 2.70 -12.04 17.32
N SER A 368 1.43 -12.42 17.13
CA SER A 368 1.07 -13.52 16.24
C SER A 368 1.28 -13.13 14.78
N ARG A 369 2.19 -13.82 14.09
CA ARG A 369 2.50 -13.62 12.66
C ARG A 369 1.50 -14.35 11.75
N ILE A 370 1.32 -13.87 10.52
CA ILE A 370 0.54 -14.54 9.46
C ILE A 370 1.18 -15.89 9.11
N GLY A 371 2.50 -15.92 8.97
CA GLY A 371 3.27 -17.11 8.58
C GLY A 371 3.23 -17.39 7.08
N GLN A 372 3.44 -18.65 6.67
CA GLN A 372 3.36 -19.09 5.26
C GLN A 372 4.26 -18.29 4.30
N GLY A 373 5.49 -17.96 4.75
CA GLY A 373 6.46 -17.23 3.95
C GLY A 373 6.14 -15.74 3.76
N SER A 374 5.25 -15.20 4.58
CA SER A 374 5.04 -13.76 4.69
C SER A 374 6.33 -13.04 5.10
N PHE A 375 6.55 -11.85 4.54
CA PHE A 375 7.66 -10.96 4.93
C PHE A 375 7.55 -10.49 6.39
N ASP A 376 6.35 -10.54 7.01
CA ASP A 376 6.11 -10.15 8.41
C ASP A 376 7.05 -10.85 9.42
N GLY A 377 7.46 -12.08 9.12
CA GLY A 377 8.31 -12.91 9.95
C GLY A 377 9.78 -12.46 9.95
N ILE A 378 10.18 -11.64 8.99
CA ILE A 378 11.53 -11.07 8.87
C ILE A 378 11.56 -9.54 8.90
N ALA A 379 10.41 -8.88 8.80
CA ALA A 379 10.26 -7.44 8.86
C ALA A 379 10.78 -6.87 10.19
N ASN A 380 11.38 -5.68 10.16
CA ASN A 380 11.72 -4.96 11.40
C ASN A 380 10.49 -4.24 11.98
N SER A 381 10.59 -3.82 13.24
CA SER A 381 9.56 -2.99 13.86
C SER A 381 9.64 -1.55 13.31
N ILE A 382 8.55 -0.79 13.45
CA ILE A 382 8.53 0.67 13.28
C ILE A 382 8.45 1.41 14.63
N SER A 383 8.45 0.68 15.75
CA SER A 383 8.28 1.24 17.10
C SER A 383 9.36 2.26 17.49
N GLN A 384 10.54 2.21 16.85
CA GLN A 384 11.62 3.18 17.03
C GLN A 384 11.27 4.59 16.54
N MET A 385 10.23 4.75 15.73
CA MET A 385 9.71 6.06 15.31
C MET A 385 8.82 6.71 16.37
N PHE A 386 8.61 6.05 17.51
CA PHE A 386 7.73 6.49 18.60
C PHE A 386 8.47 6.62 19.94
N ASP A 387 7.99 7.53 20.79
CA ASP A 387 8.29 7.58 22.21
C ASP A 387 7.01 7.27 23.02
N PHE A 388 6.81 6.00 23.36
CA PHE A 388 5.64 5.55 24.13
C PHE A 388 5.69 5.91 25.63
N THR A 389 6.69 6.67 26.08
CA THR A 389 6.77 7.10 27.49
C THR A 389 6.03 8.42 27.76
N GLN A 390 5.76 9.20 26.71
CA GLN A 390 5.08 10.49 26.82
C GLN A 390 4.34 10.88 25.54
N ILE A 391 3.16 11.47 25.72
CA ILE A 391 2.42 12.14 24.64
C ILE A 391 2.99 13.54 24.47
N ARG A 392 3.33 13.93 23.23
CA ARG A 392 3.84 15.28 22.94
C ARG A 392 2.76 16.35 23.04
N GLY A 393 3.11 17.50 23.64
CA GLY A 393 2.22 18.67 23.71
C GLY A 393 2.04 19.41 22.38
N ASN A 394 2.96 19.20 21.43
CA ASN A 394 2.95 19.70 20.05
C ASN A 394 2.65 18.59 19.04
N GLY A 395 1.92 17.54 19.45
CA GLY A 395 1.56 16.41 18.60
C GLY A 395 0.43 16.65 17.60
N ILE A 396 0.12 17.91 17.26
CA ILE A 396 -0.93 18.34 16.31
C ILE A 396 -0.28 19.31 15.33
N LEU A 397 -0.52 19.11 14.03
CA LEU A 397 -0.09 19.99 12.95
C LEU A 397 -1.21 20.16 11.91
N ILE A 398 -2.03 21.19 12.11
CA ILE A 398 -3.07 21.55 11.14
C ILE A 398 -2.44 22.29 9.95
N LEU A 399 -2.58 21.71 8.76
CA LEU A 399 -2.06 22.29 7.51
C LEU A 399 -3.17 22.81 6.61
N ASN A 400 -2.85 23.75 5.71
CA ASN A 400 -3.76 24.19 4.66
C ASN A 400 -3.74 23.15 3.51
N PRO A 401 -4.88 22.54 3.14
CA PRO A 401 -4.87 21.49 2.12
C PRO A 401 -4.45 21.97 0.72
N ASN A 402 -4.59 23.27 0.42
CA ASN A 402 -4.22 23.81 -0.88
C ASN A 402 -2.74 24.16 -0.99
N THR A 403 -2.06 24.46 0.12
CA THR A 403 -0.65 24.92 0.11
C THR A 403 0.30 23.98 0.84
N GLY A 404 -0.23 23.13 1.73
CA GLY A 404 0.54 22.28 2.64
C GLY A 404 1.20 23.05 3.79
N GLU A 405 1.03 24.38 3.86
CA GLU A 405 1.63 25.22 4.90
C GLU A 405 0.86 25.13 6.22
N GLN A 406 1.55 25.29 7.34
CA GLN A 406 0.94 25.32 8.66
C GLN A 406 -0.06 26.48 8.80
N ILE A 407 -1.24 26.17 9.33
CA ILE A 407 -2.24 27.19 9.69
C ILE A 407 -1.88 27.76 11.07
N PRO A 408 -1.80 29.10 11.23
CA PRO A 408 -1.44 29.75 12.49
C PRO A 408 -2.40 29.52 13.67
#